data_AF-A0A6P2B8G6-F1
#
_entry.id   AF-A0A6P2B8G6-F1
#
_cell.length_a   1.000
_cell.length_b   1.000
_cell.length_c   1.000
_cell.angle_alpha   90.00
_cell.angle_beta   90.00
_cell.angle_gamma   90.00
#
_symmetry.space_group_name_H-M   'P 1'
#
loop_
_entity.id
_entity.type
_entity.pdbx_description
1 polymer ?
#
loop_
_entity_poly.entity_id
_entity_poly.type
_entity_poly.pdbx_seq_one_letter_code
_entity_poly.pdbx_strand_id
1 'polypeptide(L)'
;MRAVFKDTFRLIVPEDDELLYWRGVVDINLARLRQPKHTLKILYPRDYPSRPAEAYVLSPPIYSEKHQYEDGQLCLFNPKDGENYGWNPSRSTAVTVTAWAVQWVYAYYTWRVTNEWPGIEESASNPPERR
;
A
#
# COMPACT_ATOMS: atom_id res chain seq x y z
N MET A 1 8.91 -26.07 15.96
CA MET A 1 7.77 -25.28 15.48
C MET A 1 8.20 -24.62 14.16
N ARG A 2 8.00 -25.31 13.03
CA ARG A 2 8.52 -24.94 11.70
C ARG A 2 7.41 -24.28 10.88
N ALA A 3 7.63 -23.02 10.52
CA ALA A 3 7.12 -22.32 9.33
C ALA A 3 5.64 -22.49 8.97
N VAL A 4 4.75 -21.76 9.65
CA VAL A 4 3.37 -21.53 9.16
C VAL A 4 3.30 -20.32 8.22
N PHE A 5 4.26 -19.40 8.32
CA PHE A 5 4.47 -18.33 7.36
C PHE A 5 5.64 -18.75 6.47
N LYS A 6 5.35 -19.31 5.29
CA LYS A 6 6.35 -19.39 4.21
C LYS A 6 6.98 -17.99 4.06
N ASP A 7 8.26 -17.93 3.68
CA ASP A 7 9.06 -16.71 3.46
C ASP A 7 8.47 -15.75 2.39
N THR A 8 7.22 -15.31 2.54
CA THR A 8 6.51 -14.50 1.56
C THR A 8 7.02 -13.09 1.56
N PHE A 9 7.50 -12.57 2.69
CA PHE A 9 8.14 -11.27 2.81
C PHE A 9 9.57 -11.41 3.32
N ARG A 10 10.49 -10.70 2.66
CA ARG A 10 11.91 -10.62 3.04
C ARG A 10 12.32 -9.16 3.14
N LEU A 11 13.06 -8.84 4.20
CA LEU A 11 13.76 -7.56 4.31
C LEU A 11 14.99 -7.64 3.40
N ILE A 12 15.11 -6.70 2.48
CA ILE A 12 16.28 -6.54 1.62
C ILE A 12 17.07 -5.36 2.18
N VAL A 13 18.29 -5.65 2.62
CA VAL A 13 19.26 -4.67 3.11
C VAL A 13 20.30 -4.48 1.99
N PRO A 14 20.24 -3.40 1.21
CA PRO A 14 21.22 -3.16 0.16
C PRO A 14 22.62 -2.91 0.75
N GLU A 15 23.66 -3.23 -0.01
CA GLU A 15 25.06 -3.02 0.39
C GLU A 15 25.54 -1.57 0.16
N ASP A 16 24.85 -0.83 -0.72
CA ASP A 16 25.16 0.55 -1.10
C ASP A 16 24.21 1.58 -0.45
N ASP A 17 24.30 2.85 -0.86
CA ASP A 17 23.43 3.98 -0.45
C ASP A 17 21.94 3.85 -0.86
N GLU A 18 21.52 2.66 -1.32
CA GLU A 18 20.14 2.30 -1.60
C GLU A 18 19.32 2.15 -0.31
N LEU A 19 18.01 2.39 -0.42
CA LEU A 19 17.10 2.40 0.71
C LEU A 19 16.68 0.99 1.12
N LEU A 20 16.54 0.77 2.43
CA LEU A 20 16.03 -0.46 3.02
C LEU A 20 14.57 -0.72 2.61
N TYR A 21 14.22 -1.95 2.22
CA TYR A 21 12.84 -2.29 1.86
C TYR A 21 12.44 -3.72 2.17
N TRP A 22 11.17 -3.94 2.43
CA TRP A 22 10.57 -5.26 2.38
C TRP A 22 10.10 -5.58 0.95
N ARG A 23 10.27 -6.83 0.54
CA ARG A 23 9.66 -7.37 -0.68
C ARG A 23 8.90 -8.62 -0.34
N GLY A 24 7.67 -8.75 -0.83
CA GLY A 24 6.95 -9.99 -0.66
C GLY A 24 5.79 -10.23 -1.58
N VAL A 25 5.30 -11.48 -1.58
CA VAL A 25 4.18 -11.92 -2.42
C VAL A 25 2.92 -12.06 -1.58
N VAL A 26 1.83 -11.48 -2.05
CA VAL A 26 0.48 -11.60 -1.51
C VAL A 26 -0.44 -12.28 -2.52
N ASP A 27 -1.38 -13.09 -2.03
CA ASP A 27 -2.45 -13.68 -2.84
C ASP A 27 -3.74 -12.86 -2.65
N ILE A 28 -4.26 -12.33 -3.75
CA ILE A 28 -5.53 -11.59 -3.79
C ILE A 28 -6.66 -12.58 -4.10
N ASN A 29 -7.54 -12.77 -3.12
CA ASN A 29 -8.59 -13.77 -3.18
C ASN A 29 -9.87 -13.21 -3.82
N LEU A 30 -9.77 -12.88 -5.12
CA LEU A 30 -10.91 -12.48 -5.95
C LEU A 30 -11.18 -13.57 -6.98
N ALA A 31 -12.38 -14.17 -6.94
CA ALA A 31 -12.70 -15.39 -7.69
C ALA A 31 -12.49 -15.31 -9.22
N ARG A 32 -12.57 -14.11 -9.79
CA ARG A 32 -12.41 -13.88 -11.25
C ARG A 32 -11.02 -13.39 -11.65
N LEU A 33 -10.09 -13.26 -10.70
CA LEU A 33 -8.76 -12.72 -10.97
C LEU A 33 -7.86 -13.80 -11.58
N ARG A 34 -7.41 -13.57 -12.82
CA ARG A 34 -6.55 -14.52 -13.55
C ARG A 34 -5.16 -14.67 -12.93
N GLN A 35 -4.64 -13.60 -12.32
CA GLN A 35 -3.32 -13.56 -11.67
C GLN A 35 -3.49 -13.09 -10.22
N PRO A 36 -3.75 -14.01 -9.27
CA PRO A 36 -4.02 -13.62 -7.88
C PRO A 36 -2.76 -13.13 -7.15
N LYS A 37 -1.57 -13.55 -7.59
CA LYS A 37 -0.30 -13.24 -6.93
C LYS A 37 0.21 -11.85 -7.29
N HIS A 38 0.50 -11.06 -6.26
CA HIS A 38 1.09 -9.74 -6.38
C HIS A 38 2.38 -9.64 -5.58
N THR A 39 3.44 -9.12 -6.18
CA THR A 39 4.68 -8.77 -5.48
C THR A 39 4.60 -7.32 -5.03
N LEU A 40 4.68 -7.09 -3.73
CA LEU A 40 4.70 -5.78 -3.11
C LEU A 40 6.13 -5.42 -2.68
N LYS A 41 6.44 -4.12 -2.71
CA LYS A 41 7.63 -3.52 -2.12
C LYS A 41 7.20 -2.48 -1.10
N ILE A 42 7.71 -2.56 0.13
CA ILE A 42 7.54 -1.55 1.17
C ILE A 42 8.89 -0.89 1.44
N LEU A 43 9.08 0.34 0.96
CA LEU A 43 10.34 1.08 1.02
C LEU A 43 10.37 1.97 2.26
N TYR A 44 11.49 1.98 2.99
CA TYR A 44 11.72 2.97 4.03
C TYR A 44 12.44 4.19 3.45
N PRO A 45 11.80 5.37 3.42
CA PRO A 45 12.48 6.60 3.00
C PRO A 45 13.56 7.00 4.02
N ARG A 46 14.46 7.91 3.61
CA ARG A 46 15.61 8.35 4.43
C ARG A 46 15.19 8.96 5.77
N ASP A 47 14.03 9.58 5.83
CA ASP A 47 13.44 10.26 6.98
C ASP A 47 12.38 9.41 7.70
N TYR A 48 12.35 8.10 7.48
CA TYR A 48 11.53 7.18 8.28
C TYR A 48 11.94 7.21 9.77
N PRO A 49 11.01 7.24 10.75
CA PRO A 49 9.54 7.15 10.60
C PRO A 49 8.82 8.51 10.54
N SER A 50 9.54 9.64 10.46
CA SER A 50 8.91 10.96 10.28
C SER A 50 8.09 11.02 9.00
N ARG A 51 8.53 10.31 7.94
CA ARG A 51 7.73 10.00 6.76
C ARG A 51 7.26 8.54 6.78
N PRO A 52 6.02 8.24 6.33
CA PRO A 52 5.53 6.88 6.15
C PRO A 52 6.44 6.06 5.23
N ALA A 53 6.47 4.74 5.47
CA ALA A 53 6.99 3.82 4.47
C ALA A 53 6.10 3.85 3.21
N GLU A 54 6.73 3.67 2.06
CA GLU A 54 6.07 3.74 0.76
C GLU A 54 5.73 2.34 0.27
N ALA A 55 4.64 2.20 -0.48
CA ALA A 55 4.25 0.92 -1.05
C ALA A 55 4.19 0.98 -2.57
N TYR A 56 4.61 -0.11 -3.20
CA TYR A 56 4.61 -0.29 -4.65
C TYR A 56 4.15 -1.70 -5.01
N VAL A 57 3.44 -1.85 -6.13
CA VAL A 57 3.18 -3.16 -6.76
C VAL A 57 4.24 -3.38 -7.84
N LEU A 58 5.12 -4.36 -7.63
CA LEU A 58 6.20 -4.69 -8.58
C LEU A 58 5.74 -5.64 -9.68
N SER A 59 4.81 -6.56 -9.38
CA SER A 59 4.33 -7.56 -10.34
C SER A 59 2.97 -8.12 -9.94
N PRO A 60 2.03 -8.32 -10.88
CA PRO A 60 2.05 -7.73 -12.22
C PRO A 60 2.11 -6.19 -12.13
N PRO A 61 2.71 -5.48 -13.10
CA PRO A 61 2.69 -4.02 -13.13
C PRO A 61 1.24 -3.52 -13.14
N ILE A 62 0.92 -2.61 -12.22
CA ILE A 62 -0.40 -1.97 -12.13
C ILE A 62 -0.21 -0.46 -12.25
N TYR A 63 -1.00 0.13 -13.15
CA TYR A 63 -1.20 1.57 -13.25
C TYR A 63 -2.65 1.90 -12.92
N SER A 64 -2.85 2.97 -12.16
CA SER A 64 -4.13 3.53 -11.78
C SER A 64 -4.07 5.05 -11.84
N GLU A 65 -5.03 5.67 -12.51
CA GLU A 65 -5.22 7.12 -12.47
C GLU A 65 -5.80 7.62 -11.12
N LYS A 66 -6.24 6.67 -10.28
CA LYS A 66 -6.74 6.92 -8.93
C LYS A 66 -5.78 6.33 -7.90
N HIS A 67 -5.55 7.10 -6.83
CA HIS A 67 -4.82 6.66 -5.64
C HIS A 67 -3.42 6.07 -5.93
N GLN A 68 -2.75 6.51 -6.99
CA GLN A 68 -1.36 6.18 -7.28
C GLN A 68 -0.65 7.45 -7.75
N TYR A 69 0.57 7.67 -7.27
CA TYR A 69 1.42 8.76 -7.73
C TYR A 69 2.10 8.39 -9.05
N GLU A 70 2.65 9.39 -9.75
CA GLU A 70 3.27 9.21 -11.08
C GLU A 70 4.46 8.23 -11.07
N ASP A 71 5.17 8.13 -9.96
CA ASP A 71 6.30 7.19 -9.77
C ASP A 71 5.85 5.75 -9.46
N GLY A 72 4.53 5.52 -9.39
CA GLY A 72 3.92 4.23 -9.06
C GLY A 72 3.71 3.99 -7.56
N GLN A 73 4.09 4.93 -6.68
CA GLN A 73 3.82 4.86 -5.25
C GLN A 73 2.31 4.82 -5.01
N LEU A 74 1.85 3.91 -4.16
CA LEU A 74 0.44 3.82 -3.79
C LEU A 74 0.08 4.95 -2.82
N CYS A 75 -1.04 5.64 -3.08
CA CYS A 75 -1.67 6.53 -2.11
C CYS A 75 -2.54 5.68 -1.16
N LEU A 76 -2.08 5.52 0.09
CA LEU A 76 -2.66 4.56 1.02
C LEU A 76 -3.60 5.16 2.07
N PHE A 77 -3.47 6.45 2.35
CA PHE A 77 -4.25 7.16 3.36
C PHE A 77 -4.24 8.65 3.05
N ASN A 78 -5.19 9.40 3.61
CA ASN A 78 -5.21 10.85 3.53
C ASN A 78 -4.40 11.42 4.72
N PRO A 79 -3.33 12.21 4.49
CA PRO A 79 -2.56 12.80 5.58
C PRO A 79 -3.39 13.66 6.54
N LYS A 80 -4.55 14.18 6.10
CA LYS A 80 -5.48 14.95 6.95
C LYS A 80 -6.18 14.11 8.01
N ASP A 81 -6.22 12.79 7.85
CA ASP A 81 -6.83 11.87 8.81
C ASP A 81 -6.01 11.75 10.12
N GLY A 82 -4.83 12.37 10.16
CA GLY A 82 -3.94 12.42 11.32
C GLY A 82 -3.44 11.03 11.73
N GLU A 83 -2.94 10.91 12.95
CA GLU A 83 -2.28 9.69 13.43
C GLU A 83 -3.25 8.61 13.95
N ASN A 84 -4.55 8.90 13.99
CA ASN A 84 -5.58 7.95 14.42
C ASN A 84 -6.01 7.02 13.29
N TYR A 85 -6.10 7.56 12.07
CA TYR A 85 -6.59 6.84 10.89
C TYR A 85 -5.58 6.87 9.71
N GLY A 86 -4.54 7.71 9.78
CA GLY A 86 -3.41 7.75 8.86
C GLY A 86 -2.11 7.19 9.46
N TRP A 87 -0.96 7.62 8.92
CA TRP A 87 0.36 7.21 9.42
C TRP A 87 0.61 7.71 10.85
N ASN A 88 1.02 6.80 11.74
CA ASN A 88 1.46 7.12 13.09
C ASN A 88 2.92 6.69 13.27
N PRO A 89 3.88 7.63 13.40
CA PRO A 89 5.31 7.30 13.52
C PRO A 89 5.66 6.39 14.71
N SER A 90 4.81 6.38 15.75
CA SER A 90 5.03 5.63 16.98
C SER A 90 4.36 4.25 16.99
N ARG A 91 3.46 3.95 16.05
CA ARG A 91 2.62 2.74 16.06
C ARG A 91 2.55 1.99 14.74
N SER A 92 2.60 2.71 13.62
CA SER A 92 2.50 2.11 12.30
C SER A 92 3.81 1.42 11.92
N THR A 93 3.70 0.29 11.23
CA THR A 93 4.85 -0.53 10.83
C THR A 93 4.75 -0.89 9.34
N ALA A 94 5.77 -1.55 8.79
CA ALA A 94 5.69 -2.13 7.45
C ALA A 94 4.51 -3.10 7.28
N VAL A 95 4.06 -3.78 8.37
CA VAL A 95 2.87 -4.63 8.33
C VAL A 95 1.60 -3.80 8.11
N THR A 96 1.48 -2.66 8.78
CA THR A 96 0.37 -1.70 8.57
C THR A 96 0.31 -1.24 7.12
N VAL A 97 1.46 -0.82 6.59
CA VAL A 97 1.58 -0.33 5.20
C VAL A 97 1.32 -1.47 4.19
N THR A 98 1.77 -2.69 4.48
CA THR A 98 1.45 -3.87 3.66
C THR A 98 -0.06 -4.16 3.65
N ALA A 99 -0.73 -4.07 4.81
CA ALA A 99 -2.16 -4.29 4.91
C ALA A 99 -2.95 -3.25 4.10
N TRP A 100 -2.54 -1.98 4.14
CA TRP A 100 -3.12 -0.94 3.30
C TRP A 100 -2.84 -1.16 1.81
N ALA A 101 -1.62 -1.58 1.44
CA ALA A 101 -1.30 -1.89 0.05
C ALA A 101 -2.13 -3.08 -0.48
N VAL A 102 -2.40 -4.10 0.34
CA VAL A 102 -3.32 -5.19 -0.02
C VAL A 102 -4.73 -4.65 -0.23
N GLN A 103 -5.24 -3.82 0.68
CA GLN A 103 -6.57 -3.17 0.53
C GLN A 103 -6.64 -2.34 -0.75
N TRP A 104 -5.57 -1.62 -1.08
CA TRP A 104 -5.45 -0.86 -2.32
C TRP A 104 -5.57 -1.76 -3.55
N VAL A 105 -4.93 -2.94 -3.57
CA VAL A 105 -5.06 -3.88 -4.71
C VAL A 105 -6.48 -4.43 -4.84
N TYR A 106 -7.16 -4.72 -3.73
CA TYR A 106 -8.59 -5.08 -3.77
C TYR A 106 -9.45 -3.92 -4.31
N ALA A 107 -9.16 -2.69 -3.87
CA ALA A 107 -9.87 -1.50 -4.31
C ALA A 107 -9.66 -1.24 -5.80
N TYR A 108 -8.43 -1.37 -6.30
CA TYR A 108 -8.10 -1.29 -7.70
C TYR A 108 -8.94 -2.26 -8.54
N TYR A 109 -8.91 -3.56 -8.22
CA TYR A 109 -9.67 -4.54 -9.01
C TYR A 109 -11.17 -4.34 -8.93
N THR A 110 -11.69 -3.86 -7.79
CA THR A 110 -13.10 -3.51 -7.64
C THR A 110 -13.44 -2.35 -8.56
N TRP A 111 -12.70 -1.25 -8.49
CA TRP A 111 -12.86 -0.07 -9.35
C TRP A 111 -12.76 -0.41 -10.83
N ARG A 112 -11.82 -1.26 -11.25
CA ARG A 112 -11.71 -1.69 -12.65
C ARG A 112 -12.95 -2.41 -13.18
N VAL A 113 -13.76 -3.00 -12.30
CA VAL A 113 -14.99 -3.72 -12.65
C VAL A 113 -16.23 -2.84 -12.50
N THR A 114 -16.30 -2.02 -11.46
CA THR A 114 -17.48 -1.23 -11.09
C THR A 114 -17.43 0.21 -11.60
N ASN A 115 -16.24 0.69 -12.00
CA ASN A 115 -15.93 2.09 -12.26
C ASN A 115 -16.07 3.01 -11.02
N GLU A 116 -16.18 2.43 -9.82
CA GLU A 116 -16.30 3.14 -8.55
C GLU A 116 -15.22 2.69 -7.57
N TRP A 117 -14.45 3.62 -7.02
CA TRP A 117 -13.44 3.29 -6.01
C TRP A 117 -14.12 2.97 -4.67
N PRO A 118 -13.85 1.82 -4.05
CA PRO A 118 -14.47 1.49 -2.77
C PRO A 118 -13.85 2.33 -1.64
N GLY A 119 -14.69 3.03 -0.88
CA GLY A 119 -14.28 3.86 0.24
C GLY A 119 -14.71 5.32 0.07
N ILE A 120 -14.38 6.14 1.06
CA ILE A 120 -14.66 7.59 1.00
C ILE A 120 -13.54 8.24 0.18
N GLU A 121 -13.89 8.79 -0.97
CA GLU A 121 -13.01 9.70 -1.70
C GLU A 121 -13.28 11.14 -1.23
N GLU A 122 -12.24 11.90 -0.88
CA GLU A 122 -12.40 13.36 -0.78
C GLU A 122 -12.77 13.87 -2.18
N SER A 123 -14.00 14.37 -2.33
CA SER A 123 -14.40 15.12 -3.52
C SER A 123 -14.26 16.61 -3.24
N ALA A 124 -13.88 17.40 -4.25
CA ALA A 124 -13.89 18.87 -4.15
C ALA A 124 -15.29 19.44 -3.81
N SER A 125 -16.35 18.63 -3.98
CA SER A 125 -17.75 18.96 -3.65
C SER A 125 -18.15 18.69 -2.21
N ASN A 126 -17.34 18.01 -1.38
CA ASN A 126 -17.59 17.89 0.05
C ASN A 126 -16.73 18.92 0.78
N PRO A 127 -17.25 20.10 1.14
CA PRO A 127 -16.53 21.00 2.03
C PRO A 127 -16.24 20.25 3.33
N PRO A 128 -15.07 20.45 3.95
CA PRO A 128 -14.75 19.80 5.21
C PRO A 128 -15.82 20.18 6.23
N GLU A 129 -16.51 19.18 6.79
CA GLU A 129 -17.34 19.38 7.97
C GLU A 129 -16.42 19.93 9.07
N ARG A 130 -16.64 21.21 9.40
CA ARG A 130 -15.97 21.86 10.52
C ARG A 130 -16.38 21.12 11.79
N ARG A 131 -15.46 20.34 12.35
CA ARG A 131 -15.53 19.90 13.75
C ARG A 131 -14.97 20.98 14.65
#